data_AF-A0A6I4M4A5-F1
#
_entry.id   AF-A0A6I4M4A5-F1
#
_cell.length_a   1.000
_cell.length_b   1.000
_cell.length_c   1.000
_cell.angle_alpha   90.00
_cell.angle_beta   90.00
_cell.angle_gamma   90.00
#
_symmetry.space_group_name_H-M   'P 1'
#
loop_
_entity.id
_entity.type
_entity.pdbx_description
1 polymer ?
#
loop_
_entity_poly.entity_id
_entity_poly.type
_entity_poly.pdbx_seq_one_letter_code
_entity_poly.pdbx_strand_id
1 'polypeptide(L)'
;MPVDLSDAEVFHDAVPHEEFERLRNETPVHWTPTEDGAANGGFWSLTRFADIAAAGRDTSTFSSSLGICYPANYAEAPLMVDNVIYNDPPQHAGIRQLVGAAFTPRVVARFSDWITERVDISSTGWPVEERATWCRSSPSSCPPR
;
A
#
# COMPACT_ATOMS: atom_id res chain seq x y z
N MET A 1 6.10 -25.88 1.24
CA MET A 1 6.81 -24.59 1.07
C MET A 1 5.80 -23.50 1.36
N PRO A 2 6.16 -22.39 2.03
CA PRO A 2 5.26 -21.25 2.20
C PRO A 2 4.80 -20.73 0.83
N VAL A 3 3.59 -20.16 0.78
CA VAL A 3 3.08 -19.51 -0.43
C VAL A 3 4.01 -18.37 -0.85
N ASP A 4 4.18 -18.24 -2.16
CA ASP A 4 4.94 -17.17 -2.76
C ASP A 4 4.12 -15.87 -2.73
N LEU A 5 4.44 -14.96 -1.80
CA LEU A 5 3.80 -13.65 -1.72
C LEU A 5 4.16 -12.70 -2.88
N SER A 6 5.05 -13.13 -3.78
CA SER A 6 5.40 -12.40 -4.99
C SER A 6 4.38 -12.60 -6.13
N ASP A 7 3.63 -13.70 -6.07
CA ASP A 7 2.60 -14.04 -7.05
C ASP A 7 1.31 -13.27 -6.76
N ALA A 8 0.92 -12.41 -7.70
CA ALA A 8 -0.30 -11.61 -7.58
C ALA A 8 -1.57 -12.48 -7.56
N GLU A 9 -1.55 -13.67 -8.18
CA GLU A 9 -2.69 -14.59 -8.22
C GLU A 9 -3.10 -15.07 -6.83
N VAL A 10 -2.15 -15.14 -5.89
CA VAL A 10 -2.41 -15.49 -4.48
C VAL A 10 -3.41 -14.52 -3.83
N PHE A 11 -3.46 -13.28 -4.30
CA PHE A 11 -4.33 -12.23 -3.75
C PHE A 11 -5.59 -11.99 -4.58
N HIS A 12 -5.78 -12.71 -5.70
CA HIS A 12 -6.85 -12.47 -6.67
C HIS A 12 -8.25 -12.64 -6.03
N ASP A 13 -8.48 -13.76 -5.35
CA ASP A 13 -9.80 -14.08 -4.80
C ASP A 13 -10.03 -13.46 -3.41
N ALA A 14 -8.99 -13.48 -2.56
CA ALA A 14 -9.03 -12.97 -1.21
C ALA A 14 -7.63 -12.73 -0.65
N VAL A 15 -7.55 -12.00 0.47
CA VAL A 15 -6.31 -11.91 1.23
C VAL A 15 -5.99 -13.28 1.86
N PRO A 16 -4.78 -13.85 1.67
CA PRO A 16 -4.39 -15.18 2.16
C PRO A 16 -4.09 -15.17 3.67
N HIS A 17 -5.10 -14.97 4.50
CA HIS A 17 -4.93 -14.78 5.95
C HIS A 17 -4.29 -15.97 6.68
N GLU A 18 -4.65 -17.21 6.31
CA GLU A 18 -4.11 -18.45 6.89
C GLU A 18 -2.61 -18.56 6.64
N GLU A 19 -2.17 -18.20 5.43
CA GLU A 19 -0.77 -18.18 5.03
C GLU A 19 0.03 -17.14 5.80
N PHE A 20 -0.51 -15.93 5.98
CA PHE A 20 0.12 -14.94 6.83
C PHE A 20 0.19 -15.39 8.30
N GLU A 21 -0.80 -16.13 8.80
CA GLU A 21 -0.75 -16.71 10.15
C GLU A 21 0.36 -17.75 10.26
N ARG A 22 0.47 -18.62 9.27
CA ARG A 22 1.54 -19.61 9.19
C ARG A 22 2.92 -18.95 9.14
N LEU A 23 3.12 -17.96 8.28
CA LEU A 23 4.37 -17.20 8.20
C LEU A 23 4.72 -16.57 9.54
N ARG A 24 3.75 -15.91 10.21
CA ARG A 24 3.98 -15.37 11.55
C ARG A 24 4.46 -16.44 12.53
N ASN A 25 3.84 -17.62 12.53
CA ASN A 25 4.11 -18.67 13.50
C ASN A 25 5.41 -19.44 13.22
N GLU A 26 5.70 -19.74 11.96
CA GLU A 26 6.80 -20.63 11.57
C GLU A 26 8.06 -19.88 11.12
N THR A 27 7.92 -18.80 10.35
CA THR A 27 9.03 -18.07 9.71
C THR A 27 8.69 -16.58 9.57
N PRO A 28 8.63 -15.83 10.69
CA PRO A 28 8.08 -14.47 10.70
C PRO A 28 8.88 -13.44 9.89
N VAL A 29 10.16 -13.75 9.65
CA VAL A 29 11.06 -13.09 8.72
C VAL A 29 11.40 -14.11 7.63
N HIS A 30 10.70 -14.04 6.50
CA HIS A 30 10.76 -15.05 5.45
C HIS A 30 11.46 -14.51 4.20
N TRP A 31 12.41 -15.27 3.65
CA TRP A 31 13.03 -14.94 2.36
C TRP A 31 12.25 -15.61 1.23
N THR A 32 11.79 -14.79 0.29
CA THR A 32 11.14 -15.24 -0.94
C THR A 32 12.08 -15.00 -2.12
N PRO A 33 12.64 -16.06 -2.76
CA PRO A 33 13.42 -15.90 -3.98
C PRO A 33 12.50 -15.53 -5.15
N THR A 34 12.93 -14.59 -5.99
CA THR A 34 12.19 -14.17 -7.20
C THR A 34 13.15 -13.63 -8.26
N GLU A 35 12.82 -13.82 -9.53
CA GLU A 35 13.54 -13.21 -10.65
C GLU A 35 12.96 -11.84 -11.03
N ASP A 36 11.75 -11.51 -10.54
CA ASP A 36 11.00 -10.32 -10.93
C ASP A 36 11.29 -9.13 -10.02
N GLY A 37 11.79 -8.03 -10.62
CA GLY A 37 11.83 -6.71 -10.00
C GLY A 37 12.57 -6.59 -8.67
N ALA A 38 13.39 -7.57 -8.29
CA ALA A 38 14.25 -7.51 -7.13
C ALA A 38 15.72 -7.41 -7.55
N ALA A 39 16.40 -6.35 -7.13
CA ALA A 39 17.83 -6.16 -7.42
C ALA A 39 18.74 -7.31 -6.93
N ASN A 40 18.26 -8.11 -5.96
CA ASN A 40 19.03 -9.13 -5.25
C ASN A 40 18.44 -10.55 -5.35
N GLY A 41 17.55 -10.81 -6.32
CA GLY A 41 16.98 -12.16 -6.55
C GLY A 41 15.96 -12.62 -5.52
N GLY A 42 15.31 -11.69 -4.82
CA GLY A 42 14.30 -11.97 -3.80
C GLY A 42 13.99 -10.78 -2.89
N PHE A 43 13.09 -10.99 -1.95
CA PHE A 43 12.78 -10.04 -0.88
C PHE A 43 12.50 -10.73 0.45
N TRP A 44 12.64 -9.96 1.53
CA TRP A 44 12.27 -10.39 2.87
C TRP A 44 10.85 -9.95 3.20
N SER A 45 10.03 -10.88 3.66
CA SER A 45 8.69 -10.62 4.21
C SER A 45 8.76 -10.54 5.73
N LEU A 46 8.41 -9.38 6.28
CA LEU A 46 8.19 -9.20 7.72
C LEU A 46 6.70 -9.32 8.01
N THR A 47 6.31 -10.31 8.81
CA THR A 47 4.88 -10.63 9.02
C THR A 47 4.37 -10.32 10.43
N ARG A 48 5.26 -10.05 11.39
CA ARG A 48 4.89 -9.61 12.74
C ARG A 48 4.90 -8.10 12.83
N PHE A 49 3.89 -7.56 13.53
CA PHE A 49 3.77 -6.12 13.76
C PHE A 49 5.02 -5.50 14.39
N ALA A 50 5.64 -6.18 15.37
CA ALA A 50 6.83 -5.66 16.05
C ALA A 50 8.00 -5.46 15.08
N ASP A 51 8.24 -6.42 14.18
CA ASP A 51 9.32 -6.37 13.19
C ASP A 51 9.06 -5.26 12.15
N ILE A 52 7.82 -5.18 11.64
CA ILE A 52 7.40 -4.13 10.71
C ILE A 52 7.56 -2.75 11.34
N ALA A 53 7.11 -2.58 12.58
CA ALA A 53 7.18 -1.31 13.28
C ALA A 53 8.63 -0.94 13.67
N ALA A 54 9.50 -1.92 13.92
CA ALA A 54 10.92 -1.69 14.15
C ALA A 54 11.61 -1.24 12.85
N ALA A 55 11.41 -1.98 11.75
CA ALA A 55 11.97 -1.65 10.45
C ALA A 55 11.50 -0.27 9.95
N GLY A 56 10.20 0.04 10.08
CA GLY A 56 9.64 1.34 9.68
C GLY A 56 10.12 2.54 10.50
N ARG A 57 10.80 2.32 11.64
CA ARG A 57 11.43 3.40 12.43
C ARG A 57 12.93 3.52 12.18
N ASP A 58 13.58 2.46 11.74
CA ASP A 58 15.00 2.44 11.43
C ASP A 58 15.27 2.88 9.99
N THR A 59 15.12 4.19 9.76
CA THR A 59 15.40 4.82 8.45
C THR A 59 16.90 4.85 8.11
N SER A 60 17.77 4.43 9.02
CA SER A 60 19.21 4.35 8.77
C SER A 60 19.60 3.03 8.09
N THR A 61 18.85 1.96 8.37
CA THR A 61 19.02 0.65 7.76
C THR A 61 18.05 0.42 6.59
N PHE A 62 16.79 0.85 6.73
CA PHE A 62 15.74 0.65 5.73
C PHE A 62 15.43 1.95 5.00
N SER A 63 15.81 2.00 3.73
CA SER A 63 15.69 3.18 2.86
C SER A 63 14.48 3.07 1.93
N SER A 64 13.71 4.15 1.81
CA SER A 64 12.60 4.26 0.86
C SER A 64 13.03 4.86 -0.48
N SER A 65 14.20 5.51 -0.54
CA SER A 65 14.73 6.10 -1.77
C SER A 65 15.17 5.08 -2.82
N LEU A 66 15.35 3.83 -2.41
CA LEU A 66 15.65 2.70 -3.29
C LEU A 66 14.39 1.93 -3.73
N GLY A 67 13.20 2.45 -3.45
CA GLY A 67 11.92 1.82 -3.83
C GLY A 67 11.10 1.37 -2.63
N ILE A 68 9.77 1.43 -2.78
CA ILE A 68 8.79 1.14 -1.71
C ILE A 68 7.73 0.10 -2.10
N CYS A 69 7.75 -0.35 -3.35
CA CYS A 69 6.80 -1.31 -3.89
C CYS A 69 7.56 -2.53 -4.41
N TYR A 70 6.89 -3.68 -4.43
CA TYR A 70 7.34 -4.88 -5.11
C TYR A 70 6.35 -5.27 -6.23
N PRO A 71 6.82 -5.69 -7.42
CA PRO A 71 8.21 -5.59 -7.89
C PRO A 71 8.67 -4.14 -7.93
N ALA A 72 9.94 -3.89 -7.61
CA ALA A 72 10.45 -2.52 -7.57
C ALA A 72 10.63 -1.99 -9.00
N ASN A 73 9.87 -0.95 -9.36
CA ASN A 73 10.02 -0.27 -10.63
C ASN A 73 11.06 0.86 -10.52
N TYR A 74 12.31 0.53 -10.78
CA TYR A 74 13.45 1.47 -10.71
C TYR A 74 13.52 2.45 -11.90
N ALA A 75 12.62 2.33 -12.89
CA ALA A 75 12.70 3.09 -14.14
C ALA A 75 12.14 4.54 -14.04
N GLU A 76 11.47 4.90 -12.94
CA GLU A 76 10.77 6.20 -12.79
C GLU A 76 11.51 7.21 -11.89
N ALA A 77 12.85 7.19 -11.90
CA ALA A 77 13.69 8.06 -11.06
C ALA A 77 13.29 9.55 -11.02
N PRO A 78 12.85 10.21 -12.11
CA PRO A 78 12.49 11.64 -12.05
C PRO A 78 11.23 11.95 -11.22
N LEU A 79 10.26 11.02 -11.13
CA LEU A 79 9.02 11.22 -10.37
C LEU A 79 9.19 10.93 -8.87
N MET A 80 10.27 10.24 -8.51
CA MET A 80 10.56 9.84 -7.13
C MET A 80 11.20 10.98 -6.32
N VAL A 81 11.94 11.89 -6.95
CA VAL A 81 12.73 12.93 -6.24
C VAL A 81 11.86 13.88 -5.42
N ASP A 82 10.73 14.35 -5.98
CA ASP A 82 9.85 15.33 -5.32
C ASP A 82 8.74 14.68 -4.49
N ASN A 83 8.66 13.36 -4.47
CA ASN A 83 7.60 12.65 -3.77
C ASN A 83 8.05 12.24 -2.37
N VAL A 84 7.28 12.65 -1.35
CA VAL A 84 7.58 12.40 0.06
C VAL A 84 7.79 10.91 0.35
N ILE A 85 7.08 9.99 -0.30
CA ILE A 85 7.16 8.56 0.03
C ILE A 85 8.44 7.87 -0.47
N TYR A 86 9.17 8.48 -1.41
CA TYR A 86 10.41 7.93 -1.99
C TYR A 86 11.66 8.65 -1.46
N ASN A 87 11.56 9.36 -0.35
CA ASN A 87 12.67 10.10 0.24
C ASN A 87 12.96 9.61 1.66
N ASP A 88 14.23 9.66 2.03
CA ASP A 88 14.72 9.42 3.38
C ASP A 88 15.10 10.75 4.07
N PRO A 89 15.35 10.78 5.39
CA PRO A 89 15.91 11.97 6.04
C PRO A 89 17.28 12.37 5.44
N PRO A 90 17.60 13.68 5.37
CA PRO A 90 16.78 14.82 5.81
C PRO A 90 15.71 15.32 4.81
N GLN A 91 15.78 14.93 3.53
CA GLN A 91 14.90 15.44 2.47
C GLN A 91 13.42 15.16 2.78
N HIS A 92 13.11 13.95 3.24
CA HIS A 92 11.77 13.56 3.69
C HIS A 92 11.17 14.55 4.69
N ALA A 93 11.96 15.02 5.66
CA ALA A 93 11.48 15.93 6.69
C ALA A 93 11.08 17.29 6.12
N GLY A 94 11.87 17.82 5.18
CA GLY A 94 11.57 19.07 4.48
C GLY A 94 10.29 18.97 3.65
N ILE A 95 10.17 17.95 2.81
CA ILE A 95 8.98 17.74 1.96
C ILE A 95 7.75 17.55 2.85
N ARG A 96 7.84 16.70 3.88
CA ARG A 96 6.74 16.44 4.84
C ARG A 96 6.29 17.71 5.55
N GLN A 97 7.22 18.59 5.93
CA GLN A 97 6.89 19.86 6.56
C GLN A 97 6.09 20.78 5.62
N LEU A 98 6.47 20.83 4.33
CA LEU A 98 5.79 21.65 3.33
C LEU A 98 4.36 21.15 3.07
N VAL A 99 4.18 19.84 2.87
CA VAL A 99 2.87 19.26 2.56
C VAL A 99 1.96 19.13 3.80
N GLY A 100 2.54 18.99 4.99
CA GLY A 100 1.79 18.70 6.23
C GLY A 100 0.75 19.75 6.60
N ALA A 101 0.95 21.02 6.20
CA ALA A 101 -0.02 22.09 6.45
C ALA A 101 -1.38 21.83 5.77
N ALA A 102 -1.40 21.14 4.63
CA ALA A 102 -2.62 20.77 3.92
C ALA A 102 -3.41 19.64 4.61
N PHE A 103 -2.79 18.91 5.54
CA PHE A 103 -3.39 17.75 6.21
C PHE A 103 -3.61 17.96 7.72
N THR A 104 -3.65 19.20 8.18
CA THR A 104 -3.99 19.48 9.59
C THR A 104 -5.45 19.08 9.89
N PRO A 105 -5.79 18.69 11.13
CA PRO A 105 -7.16 18.30 11.49
C PRO A 105 -8.21 19.35 11.09
N ARG A 106 -7.87 20.65 11.21
CA ARG A 106 -8.73 21.76 10.81
C ARG A 106 -8.96 21.82 9.30
N VAL A 107 -7.91 21.60 8.49
CA VAL A 107 -8.04 21.62 7.03
C VAL A 107 -8.87 20.42 6.57
N VAL A 108 -8.58 19.22 7.10
CA VAL A 108 -9.33 18.00 6.78
C VAL A 108 -10.82 18.15 7.14
N ALA A 109 -11.14 18.70 8.32
CA ALA A 109 -12.53 18.91 8.74
C ALA A 109 -13.33 19.86 7.84
N ARG A 110 -12.67 20.78 7.12
CA ARG A 110 -13.37 21.65 6.14
C ARG A 110 -13.91 20.90 4.94
N PHE A 111 -13.36 19.73 4.64
CA PHE A 111 -13.83 18.89 3.55
C PHE A 111 -14.99 17.98 3.95
N SER A 112 -15.36 17.91 5.24
CA SER A 112 -16.41 16.98 5.71
C SER A 112 -17.73 17.16 4.97
N ASP A 113 -18.28 18.39 4.94
CA ASP A 113 -19.57 18.65 4.28
C ASP A 113 -19.50 18.35 2.77
N TRP A 114 -18.40 18.75 2.12
CA TRP A 114 -18.18 18.47 0.70
C TRP A 114 -18.08 16.97 0.40
N ILE A 115 -17.37 16.20 1.23
CA ILE A 115 -17.27 14.74 1.09
C ILE A 115 -18.65 14.11 1.31
N THR A 116 -19.37 14.51 2.36
CA THR A 116 -20.73 14.02 2.65
C THR A 116 -21.65 14.29 1.46
N GLU A 117 -21.65 15.50 0.91
CA GLU A 117 -22.44 15.84 -0.27
C GLU A 117 -22.08 14.95 -1.47
N ARG A 118 -20.79 14.69 -1.73
CA ARG A 118 -20.36 13.81 -2.83
C ARG A 118 -20.76 12.36 -2.62
N VAL A 119 -20.74 11.88 -1.38
CA VAL A 119 -21.22 10.54 -1.03
C VAL A 119 -22.74 10.47 -1.15
N ASP A 120 -23.47 11.50 -0.74
CA ASP A 120 -24.94 11.54 -0.83
C ASP A 120 -25.41 11.59 -2.29
N ILE A 121 -24.79 12.42 -3.13
CA ILE A 121 -25.07 12.46 -4.57
C ILE A 121 -24.77 11.11 -5.20
N SER A 122 -23.63 10.50 -4.88
CA SER A 122 -23.27 9.21 -5.47
C SER A 122 -24.13 8.07 -4.95
N SER A 123 -24.69 8.16 -3.74
CA SER A 123 -25.54 7.13 -3.14
C SER A 123 -27.04 7.30 -3.43
N THR A 124 -27.49 8.47 -3.90
CA THR A 124 -28.89 8.71 -4.30
C THR A 124 -29.23 7.88 -5.54
N GLY A 125 -29.82 6.70 -5.32
CA GLY A 125 -30.20 5.74 -6.37
C GLY A 125 -29.72 4.31 -6.13
N TRP A 126 -28.94 4.06 -5.07
CA TRP A 126 -28.40 2.73 -4.78
C TRP A 126 -29.33 1.96 -3.83
N PRO A 127 -29.84 0.77 -4.24
CA PRO A 127 -30.63 -0.07 -3.35
C PRO A 127 -29.82 -0.50 -2.12
N VAL A 128 -30.40 -0.27 -0.94
CA VAL A 128 -29.80 -0.61 0.37
C VAL A 128 -29.48 -2.11 0.51
N GLU A 129 -30.15 -2.95 -0.28
CA GLU A 129 -30.10 -4.41 -0.22
C GLU A 129 -28.96 -5.03 -1.08
N GLU A 130 -28.34 -4.26 -1.99
CA GLU A 130 -27.30 -4.74 -2.92
C GLU A 130 -25.86 -4.38 -2.51
N ARG A 131 -25.66 -3.89 -1.29
CA ARG A 131 -24.37 -3.36 -0.80
C ARG A 131 -23.22 -4.36 -0.81
N ALA A 132 -23.49 -5.67 -0.87
CA ALA A 132 -22.47 -6.73 -0.90
C ALA A 132 -21.84 -6.96 -2.29
N THR A 133 -22.41 -6.42 -3.36
CA THR A 133 -21.94 -6.57 -4.75
C THR A 133 -21.34 -5.30 -5.37
N TRP A 134 -21.19 -4.25 -4.55
CA TRP A 134 -20.88 -2.87 -4.96
C TRP A 134 -19.77 -2.69 -6.02
N CYS A 135 -18.64 -3.41 -5.91
CA CYS A 135 -17.53 -3.29 -6.86
C CYS A 135 -17.79 -4.01 -8.20
N ARG A 136 -18.65 -5.04 -8.23
CA ARG A 136 -18.89 -5.91 -9.39
C ARG A 136 -20.02 -5.44 -10.30
N SER A 137 -20.90 -4.55 -9.83
CA SER A 137 -22.13 -4.17 -10.53
C SER A 137 -22.11 -2.79 -11.22
N SER A 138 -20.97 -2.08 -11.24
CA SER A 138 -20.86 -0.81 -11.98
C SER A 138 -20.93 -1.03 -13.50
N PRO A 139 -21.91 -0.46 -14.24
CA PRO A 139 -22.08 -0.71 -15.67
C PRO A 139 -21.05 -0.08 -16.62
N SER A 140 -20.00 0.62 -16.15
CA SER A 140 -19.20 1.45 -17.07
C SER A 140 -17.71 1.64 -16.77
N SER A 141 -17.06 0.84 -15.92
CA SER A 141 -15.63 1.07 -15.64
C SER A 141 -14.73 -0.16 -15.49
N CYS A 142 -15.24 -1.38 -15.68
CA CYS A 142 -14.38 -2.57 -15.68
C CYS A 142 -14.01 -2.89 -17.14
N PRO A 143 -12.73 -2.77 -17.56
CA PRO A 143 -12.34 -3.25 -18.89
C PRO A 143 -12.59 -4.77 -18.99
N PRO A 144 -12.95 -5.27 -20.19
CA PRO A 144 -13.38 -6.65 -20.37
C PRO A 144 -12.25 -7.64 -20.06
N ARG A 145 -12.65 -8.82 -19.58
CA ARG A 145 -11.81 -9.97 -19.21
C ARG A 145 -10.76 -10.33 -20.25
#